data_AF-A0A7Y6E1N6-F1
#
_entry.id   AF-A0A7Y6E1N6-F1
#
_cell.length_a   1.000
_cell.length_b   1.000
_cell.length_c   1.000
_cell.angle_alpha   90.00
_cell.angle_beta   90.00
_cell.angle_gamma   90.00
#
_symmetry.space_group_name_H-M   'P 1'
#
loop_
_entity.id
_entity.type
_entity.pdbx_description
1 polymer ?
#
loop_
_entity_poly.entity_id
_entity_poly.type
_entity_poly.pdbx_seq_one_letter_code
_entity_poly.pdbx_strand_id
1 'polypeptide(L)'
;MTLTPEQAREQANAVLAVLYANVTDWDEAILDQAIDAIGGDGRPFSMNDVRAVLPELAHGTAGLFFHSLVRRRHPRQVMVIDEEPSTAESTHGKPIKVYRLSAERLEDIAARAQQGRAA
;
A
#
# COMPACT_ATOMS: atom_id res chain seq x y z
N MET A 1 16.30 -16.41 -26.34
CA MET A 1 14.95 -16.94 -26.64
C MET A 1 13.94 -16.01 -26.02
N THR A 2 12.92 -15.58 -26.77
CA THR A 2 11.87 -14.69 -26.26
C THR A 2 10.81 -15.54 -25.54
N LEU A 3 10.44 -15.15 -24.33
CA LEU A 3 9.39 -15.84 -23.56
C LEU A 3 8.04 -15.67 -24.24
N THR A 4 7.19 -16.68 -24.18
CA THR A 4 5.76 -16.51 -24.49
C THR A 4 5.09 -15.64 -23.42
N PRO A 5 3.93 -14.99 -23.71
CA PRO A 5 3.21 -14.20 -22.72
C PRO A 5 2.85 -14.97 -21.45
N GLU A 6 2.55 -16.27 -21.57
CA GLU A 6 2.24 -17.13 -20.44
C GLU A 6 3.47 -17.40 -19.57
N GLN A 7 4.59 -17.77 -20.18
CA GLN A 7 5.87 -17.96 -19.48
C GLN A 7 6.34 -16.66 -18.80
N ALA A 8 6.17 -15.51 -19.46
CA ALA A 8 6.50 -14.21 -18.89
C ALA A 8 5.63 -13.91 -17.65
N ARG A 9 4.35 -14.27 -17.67
CA ARG A 9 3.44 -14.13 -16.52
C ARG A 9 3.85 -15.04 -15.37
N GLU A 10 4.15 -16.31 -15.64
CA GLU A 10 4.61 -17.26 -14.61
C GLU A 10 5.90 -16.79 -13.95
N GLN A 11 6.86 -16.34 -14.75
CA GLN A 11 8.11 -15.77 -14.24
C GLN A 11 7.85 -14.51 -13.40
N ALA A 12 6.98 -13.60 -13.85
CA ALA A 12 6.63 -12.41 -13.08
C ALA A 12 5.99 -12.77 -11.73
N ASN A 13 5.09 -13.76 -11.70
CA ASN A 13 4.48 -14.24 -10.47
C ASN A 13 5.51 -14.86 -9.51
N ALA A 14 6.46 -15.65 -10.03
CA ALA A 14 7.53 -16.22 -9.22
C ALA A 14 8.42 -15.13 -8.60
N VAL A 15 8.78 -14.11 -9.38
CA VAL A 15 9.54 -12.94 -8.89
C VAL A 15 8.75 -12.22 -7.80
N LEU A 16 7.47 -11.94 -8.02
CA LEU A 16 6.62 -11.29 -7.03
C LEU A 16 6.53 -12.11 -5.73
N ALA A 17 6.37 -13.43 -5.83
CA ALA A 17 6.31 -14.29 -4.65
C ALA A 17 7.57 -14.22 -3.79
N VAL A 18 8.75 -14.20 -4.42
CA VAL A 18 10.04 -13.99 -3.72
C VAL A 18 10.10 -12.62 -3.06
N LEU A 19 9.64 -11.58 -3.75
CA LEU A 19 9.63 -10.23 -3.19
C LEU A 19 8.68 -10.11 -1.99
N TYR A 20 7.49 -10.71 -2.05
CA TYR A 20 6.55 -10.75 -0.92
C TYR A 20 7.14 -11.45 0.31
N ALA A 21 7.96 -12.49 0.12
CA ALA A 21 8.59 -13.20 1.24
C ALA A 21 9.60 -12.33 2.03
N ASN A 22 10.01 -11.17 1.50
CA ASN A 22 10.86 -10.22 2.21
C ASN A 22 10.06 -9.14 2.96
N VAL A 23 8.73 -9.10 2.81
CA VAL A 23 7.86 -8.25 3.61
C VAL A 23 7.62 -8.98 4.92
N THR A 24 8.14 -8.45 6.03
CA THR A 24 7.95 -9.08 7.34
C THR A 24 6.61 -8.67 7.95
N ASP A 25 6.10 -9.47 8.88
CA ASP A 25 4.90 -9.11 9.68
C ASP A 25 5.06 -7.75 10.38
N TRP A 26 6.30 -7.38 10.73
CA TRP A 26 6.61 -6.09 11.33
C TRP A 26 6.53 -4.94 10.32
N ASP A 27 6.99 -5.14 9.08
CA ASP A 27 6.84 -4.16 8.01
C ASP A 27 5.37 -3.93 7.69
N GLU A 28 4.57 -5.01 7.62
CA GLU A 28 3.13 -4.91 7.43
C GLU A 28 2.47 -4.13 8.56
N ALA A 29 2.81 -4.43 9.82
CA ALA A 29 2.24 -3.73 10.97
C ALA A 29 2.59 -2.24 11.00
N ILE A 30 3.83 -1.86 10.66
CA ILE A 30 4.24 -0.46 10.57
C ILE A 30 3.51 0.25 9.44
N LEU A 31 3.43 -0.37 8.26
CA LEU A 31 2.75 0.22 7.11
C LEU A 31 1.24 0.37 7.37
N ASP A 32 0.61 -0.61 8.01
CA ASP A 32 -0.82 -0.56 8.38
C ASP A 32 -1.11 0.60 9.34
N GLN A 33 -0.25 0.83 10.34
CA GLN A 33 -0.36 1.97 11.24
C GLN A 33 -0.14 3.31 10.51
N ALA A 34 0.83 3.37 9.60
CA ALA A 34 1.12 4.59 8.86
C ALA A 34 -0.04 4.97 7.91
N ILE A 35 -0.65 4.02 7.22
CA ILE A 35 -1.80 4.32 6.36
C ILE A 35 -3.03 4.75 7.16
N ASP A 36 -3.25 4.18 8.34
CA ASP A 36 -4.31 4.61 9.24
C ASP A 36 -4.06 6.03 9.74
N ALA A 37 -2.81 6.37 10.06
CA ALA A 37 -2.45 7.71 10.51
C ALA A 37 -2.58 8.76 9.38
N ILE A 38 -2.17 8.42 8.16
CA ILE A 38 -2.20 9.32 7.00
C ILE A 38 -3.64 9.50 6.49
N GLY A 39 -4.38 8.40 6.32
CA GLY A 39 -5.67 8.37 5.63
C GLY A 39 -6.89 8.18 6.53
N GLY A 40 -6.70 8.04 7.84
CA GLY A 40 -7.75 7.70 8.81
C GLY A 40 -8.87 8.73 8.96
N ASP A 41 -8.67 9.95 8.46
CA ASP A 41 -9.72 10.98 8.39
C ASP A 41 -10.46 11.01 7.04
N GLY A 42 -10.17 10.04 6.17
CA GLY A 42 -10.80 9.89 4.86
C GLY A 42 -10.16 10.71 3.74
N ARG A 43 -9.07 11.46 4.00
CA ARG A 43 -8.37 12.19 2.95
C ARG A 43 -7.63 11.27 1.98
N PRO A 44 -7.49 11.68 0.71
CA PRO A 44 -6.58 11.05 -0.23
C PRO A 44 -5.13 11.11 0.24
N PHE A 45 -4.35 10.11 -0.14
CA PHE A 45 -2.91 10.05 0.10
C PHE A 45 -2.20 9.20 -0.97
N SER A 46 -0.89 9.31 -1.10
CA SER A 46 -0.11 8.57 -2.08
C SER A 46 1.17 7.98 -1.47
N MET A 47 1.98 7.33 -2.33
CA MET A 47 3.31 6.87 -1.93
C MET A 47 4.27 8.03 -1.60
N ASN A 48 3.96 9.26 -2.01
CA ASN A 48 4.71 10.44 -1.58
C ASN A 48 4.53 10.70 -0.08
N ASP A 49 3.30 10.58 0.43
CA ASP A 49 3.00 10.72 1.86
C ASP A 49 3.67 9.61 2.69
N VAL A 50 3.57 8.36 2.21
CA VAL A 50 4.22 7.21 2.86
C VAL A 50 5.73 7.42 2.91
N ARG A 51 6.36 7.94 1.85
CA ARG A 51 7.80 8.24 1.83
C ARG A 51 8.19 9.33 2.81
N ALA A 52 7.30 10.30 3.06
CA ALA A 52 7.56 11.37 4.01
C ALA A 52 7.63 10.87 5.46
N VAL A 53 6.87 9.82 5.80
CA VAL A 53 6.81 9.26 7.17
C VAL A 53 7.66 8.00 7.37
N LEU A 54 7.81 7.17 6.32
CA LEU A 54 8.50 5.88 6.34
C LEU A 54 9.43 5.76 5.12
N PRO A 55 10.47 6.61 5.01
CA PRO A 55 11.34 6.65 3.82
C PRO A 55 12.02 5.30 3.54
N GLU A 56 12.38 4.54 4.58
CA GLU A 56 13.05 3.24 4.45
C GLU A 56 12.12 2.15 3.88
N LEU A 57 10.83 2.17 4.22
CA LEU A 57 9.85 1.17 3.78
C LEU A 57 9.09 1.57 2.51
N ALA A 58 9.15 2.84 2.12
CA ALA A 58 8.45 3.38 0.95
C ALA A 58 8.98 2.85 -0.40
N HIS A 59 10.01 2.02 -0.40
CA HIS A 59 10.66 1.45 -1.58
C HIS A 59 10.41 -0.06 -1.64
N GLY A 60 9.81 -0.56 -2.73
CA GLY A 60 9.57 -1.99 -2.93
C GLY A 60 8.49 -2.56 -2.00
N THR A 61 8.77 -2.67 -0.71
CA THR A 61 7.93 -3.21 0.37
C THR A 61 6.56 -2.53 0.41
N ALA A 62 6.50 -1.20 0.52
CA ALA A 62 5.23 -0.47 0.49
C ALA A 62 4.47 -0.66 -0.82
N GLY A 63 5.16 -0.75 -1.96
CA GLY A 63 4.52 -1.03 -3.24
C GLY A 63 3.81 -2.39 -3.27
N LEU A 64 4.46 -3.43 -2.75
CA LEU A 64 3.91 -4.78 -2.63
C LEU A 64 2.74 -4.83 -1.65
N PHE A 65 2.89 -4.20 -0.48
CA PHE A 65 1.84 -4.10 0.52
C PHE A 65 0.58 -3.42 -0.03
N PHE A 66 0.71 -2.25 -0.67
CA PHE A 66 -0.45 -1.57 -1.26
C PHE A 66 -1.08 -2.36 -2.41
N HIS A 67 -0.27 -3.05 -3.21
CA HIS A 67 -0.80 -3.94 -4.24
C HIS A 67 -1.65 -5.07 -3.63
N SER A 68 -1.26 -5.63 -2.48
CA SER A 68 -2.07 -6.64 -1.77
C SER A 68 -3.39 -6.05 -1.27
N LEU A 69 -3.35 -4.86 -0.65
CA LEU A 69 -4.53 -4.17 -0.13
C LEU A 69 -5.54 -3.80 -1.21
N VAL A 70 -5.07 -3.28 -2.35
CA VAL A 70 -5.94 -2.91 -3.48
C VAL A 70 -6.62 -4.12 -4.10
N ARG A 71 -5.95 -5.29 -4.10
CA ARG A 71 -6.53 -6.54 -4.61
C ARG A 71 -7.50 -7.21 -3.66
N ARG A 72 -7.43 -6.90 -2.36
CA ARG A 72 -8.33 -7.46 -1.35
C ARG A 72 -9.75 -6.94 -1.57
N ARG A 73 -10.68 -7.86 -1.85
CA ARG A 73 -12.09 -7.51 -2.13
C ARG A 73 -12.93 -7.33 -0.87
N HIS A 74 -12.72 -8.17 0.14
CA HIS A 74 -13.46 -8.14 1.40
C HIS A 74 -12.57 -8.54 2.61
N PRO A 75 -12.59 -7.78 3.72
CA PRO A 75 -13.01 -6.39 3.73
C PRO A 75 -12.18 -5.57 2.73
N ARG A 76 -12.81 -4.62 2.06
CA ARG A 76 -12.05 -3.67 1.22
C ARG A 76 -11.21 -2.82 2.18
N GLN A 77 -9.99 -2.47 1.77
CA GLN A 77 -9.08 -1.71 2.63
C GLN A 77 -8.78 -0.35 2.01
N VAL A 78 -8.32 -0.36 0.76
CA VAL A 78 -7.86 0.83 0.03
C VAL A 78 -8.47 0.87 -1.37
N MET A 79 -8.72 2.08 -1.87
CA MET A 79 -9.21 2.35 -3.21
C MET A 79 -8.24 3.26 -3.95
N VAL A 80 -7.92 2.94 -5.21
CA VAL A 80 -7.24 3.87 -6.11
C VAL A 80 -8.28 4.85 -6.65
N ILE A 81 -8.01 6.16 -6.53
CA ILE A 81 -8.97 7.19 -6.92
C ILE A 81 -8.42 8.19 -7.95
N ASP A 82 -7.08 8.30 -8.07
CA ASP A 82 -6.41 9.19 -9.01
C ASP A 82 -4.94 8.76 -9.20
N GLU A 83 -4.19 9.55 -9.96
CA GLU A 83 -2.73 9.47 -10.07
C GLU A 83 -2.09 10.86 -9.89
N GLU A 84 -0.89 10.91 -9.33
CA GLU A 84 -0.09 12.13 -9.22
C GLU A 84 1.39 11.87 -9.53
N PRO A 85 2.19 12.90 -9.88
CA PRO A 85 3.62 12.73 -10.09
C PRO A 85 4.36 12.28 -8.82
N SER A 86 5.24 11.29 -8.95
CA SER A 86 6.13 10.90 -7.86
C SER A 86 7.17 11.98 -7.56
N THR A 87 7.41 12.24 -6.27
CA THR A 87 8.47 13.15 -5.80
C THR A 87 9.85 12.50 -5.69
N ALA A 88 9.95 11.18 -5.87
CA ALA A 88 11.24 10.48 -5.83
C ALA A 88 12.04 10.72 -7.12
N GLU A 89 13.28 11.20 -6.99
CA GLU A 89 14.17 11.52 -8.12
C GLU A 89 14.35 10.33 -9.08
N SER A 90 14.54 9.13 -8.55
CA SER A 90 14.73 7.88 -9.31
C SER A 90 13.54 7.51 -10.22
N THR A 91 12.36 8.06 -9.95
CA THR A 91 11.16 7.81 -10.76
C THR A 91 11.01 8.77 -11.92
N HIS A 92 11.79 9.86 -11.96
CA HIS A 92 11.69 10.92 -12.96
C HIS A 92 10.26 11.46 -13.12
N GLY A 93 9.55 11.63 -12.01
CA GLY A 93 8.18 12.18 -12.01
C GLY A 93 7.12 11.26 -12.60
N LYS A 94 7.39 9.95 -12.73
CA LYS A 94 6.39 8.97 -13.19
C LYS A 94 5.12 9.03 -12.33
N PRO A 95 3.94 8.80 -12.92
CA PRO A 95 2.69 8.79 -12.18
C PRO A 95 2.69 7.67 -11.14
N ILE A 96 2.21 8.00 -9.95
CA ILE A 96 1.92 7.08 -8.86
C ILE A 96 0.45 7.21 -8.48
N LYS A 97 -0.10 6.15 -7.91
CA LYS A 97 -1.50 6.11 -7.52
C LYS A 97 -1.77 6.98 -6.29
N VAL A 98 -2.90 7.65 -6.33
CA VAL A 98 -3.54 8.28 -5.18
C VAL A 98 -4.60 7.31 -4.64
N TYR A 99 -4.56 7.12 -3.34
CA TYR A 99 -5.35 6.18 -2.58
C TYR A 99 -6.32 6.89 -1.65
N ARG A 100 -7.42 6.21 -1.29
CA ARG A 100 -8.29 6.56 -0.17
C ARG A 100 -8.64 5.29 0.60
N LEU A 101 -8.70 5.37 1.92
CA LEU A 101 -9.20 4.27 2.74
C LEU A 101 -10.68 4.00 2.41
N SER A 102 -11.06 2.73 2.39
CA SER A 102 -12.46 2.33 2.22
C SER A 102 -13.30 2.68 3.46
N ALA A 103 -14.62 2.74 3.29
CA ALA A 103 -15.55 2.94 4.41
C ALA A 103 -15.35 1.87 5.50
N GLU A 104 -15.22 0.60 5.12
CA GLU A 104 -14.98 -0.53 6.03
C GLU A 104 -13.73 -0.31 6.89
N ARG A 105 -12.62 0.13 6.29
CA ARG A 105 -11.39 0.42 7.04
C ARG A 105 -11.54 1.62 7.98
N LEU A 106 -12.25 2.67 7.55
CA LEU A 106 -12.49 3.85 8.39
C LEU A 106 -13.37 3.52 9.61
N GLU A 107 -14.39 2.68 9.40
CA GLU A 107 -15.23 2.15 10.49
C GLU A 107 -14.40 1.33 11.49
N ASP A 108 -13.52 0.45 11.00
CA ASP A 108 -12.61 -0.33 11.85
C ASP A 108 -11.68 0.57 12.70
N ILE A 109 -11.10 1.62 12.09
CA ILE A 109 -10.25 2.59 12.80
C ILE A 109 -11.04 3.29 13.91
N ALA A 110 -12.25 3.77 13.61
CA ALA A 110 -13.11 4.44 14.57
C ALA A 110 -13.48 3.52 15.75
N ALA A 111 -13.82 2.26 15.47
CA ALA A 111 -14.13 1.26 16.48
C ALA A 111 -12.94 1.00 17.43
N ARG A 112 -11.72 0.85 16.88
CA ARG A 112 -10.48 0.68 17.68
C ARG A 112 -10.21 1.90 18.57
N ALA A 113 -10.38 3.10 18.03
CA ALA A 113 -10.19 4.34 18.79
C ALA A 113 -11.17 4.47 19.96
N GLN A 114 -12.41 3.99 19.80
CA GLN A 114 -13.41 4.00 20.87
C GLN A 114 -13.10 2.99 21.97
N GLN A 115 -12.62 1.79 21.60
CA GLN A 115 -12.19 0.76 22.56
C GLN A 115 -11.00 1.24 23.40
N GLY A 116 -10.00 1.87 22.77
CA GLY A 116 -8.83 2.40 23.48
C GLY A 116 -9.12 3.57 24.43
N ARG A 117 -10.26 4.27 24.27
CA ARG A 117 -10.69 5.34 25.19
C ARG A 117 -11.48 4.82 26.40
N ALA A 118 -11.97 3.59 26.34
CA ALA A 118 -12.77 2.96 27.40
C ALA A 118 -11.94 2.10 28.37
N ALA A 119 -10.67 1.85 28.04
CA ALA A 119 -9.69 1.15 28.87
C ALA A 119 -8.85 2.14 29.69
#